data_AF-A0A0U5EUR8-F1
#
_entry.id   AF-A0A0U5EUR8-F1
#
_cell.length_a   1.000
_cell.length_b   1.000
_cell.length_c   1.000
_cell.angle_alpha   90.00
_cell.angle_beta   90.00
_cell.angle_gamma   90.00
#
_symmetry.space_group_name_H-M   'P 1'
#
loop_
_entity.id
_entity.type
_entity.pdbx_description
1 polymer ?
#
loop_
_entity_poly.entity_id
_entity_poly.type
_entity_poly.pdbx_seq_one_letter_code
_entity_poly.pdbx_strand_id
1 'polypeptide(L)'
;MTNDCGTLEASRSAYSIVEREQRVESVSSGASLELDIKLLTANLLQGSVLSNNERTVLTILVKKKLDLKHRLSAGGLKGKIDSVRKNMLKLKGKIDEARYLMQEAISLNLDERLHRALAKLLLVYDESLFPDSIALKVKQFKLFKNGEVSEKELVRFVDVYNTASPSNSRLAGTLALEVGGRRIFYTREGLLRLASPAKKMGRPLKLLQANENMPTKIRQLEEVFLQVYDRTVYNNVSPMLELMKFFREARQSNPALTLFQAFEAFDPVPSEIFDKYQSGDCVVIASKTQTVLRAMGIESAVVGCRMANIWSTLPIPEGEKLGYWAEYDRASEGIHHCGVVVKYNNEDGKKMVACIDPIFVDPHLHFKTSDIETVLEGGTCDWFATDHLEAIENLNHLLKMQMAGKTKMLLKGKGTGHNSPILGIDLLRGNIYLNKAGSAYFKDLPLNANLKFSIQLADLQNPLASGVYLVDGEQRSMTHRAALKRFIDAAKTELHLPDDFEDNVITLALNEEEIVTQILLSPAKTVRATIKVVAEAFKSLQEVRATQRSFSPRYSDATGDVKKILIAYEAMHHNMSDLFLELQQSIIAGQSDVVFTLAADMMALQVKLAALSQKIEHLPLGGNRS
;
A
#
# COMPACT_ATOMS: atom_id res chain seq x y z
N MET A 1 48.04 -17.59 9.37
CA MET A 1 47.64 -16.79 10.53
C MET A 1 46.14 -16.57 10.44
N THR A 2 45.47 -16.87 11.53
CA THR A 2 44.03 -17.02 11.75
C THR A 2 43.25 -15.72 11.59
N ASN A 3 41.98 -15.80 11.16
CA ASN A 3 40.84 -15.57 12.07
C ASN A 3 39.48 -15.85 11.41
N ASP A 4 38.72 -16.68 12.11
CA ASP A 4 37.29 -16.96 12.01
C ASP A 4 36.40 -15.76 12.35
N CYS A 5 35.24 -15.66 11.70
CA CYS A 5 33.94 -15.23 12.26
C CYS A 5 32.86 -15.35 11.15
N GLY A 6 31.67 -15.93 11.31
CA GLY A 6 31.03 -16.50 12.48
C GLY A 6 29.74 -17.24 12.09
N THR A 7 29.64 -18.47 12.59
CA THR A 7 28.44 -19.31 12.68
C THR A 7 27.63 -18.89 13.91
N LEU A 8 26.49 -18.21 13.72
CA LEU A 8 25.58 -17.87 14.84
C LEU A 8 24.09 -18.11 14.59
N GLU A 9 23.68 -18.62 13.42
CA GLU A 9 22.28 -19.00 13.16
C GLU A 9 21.98 -20.50 13.31
N ALA A 10 23.00 -21.36 13.38
CA ALA A 10 22.81 -22.81 13.52
C ALA A 10 22.48 -23.27 14.96
N SER A 11 22.77 -22.45 15.98
CA SER A 11 22.68 -22.85 17.39
C SER A 11 21.29 -22.74 18.02
N ARG A 12 20.37 -21.92 17.48
CA ARG A 12 18.99 -21.84 17.97
C ARG A 12 18.07 -22.95 17.45
N SER A 13 18.36 -23.50 16.26
CA SER A 13 17.63 -24.68 15.74
C SER A 13 18.07 -25.98 16.41
N ALA A 14 19.33 -26.07 16.87
CA ALA A 14 19.84 -27.28 17.51
C ALA A 14 19.25 -27.48 18.92
N TYR A 15 19.01 -26.40 19.67
CA TYR A 15 18.48 -26.49 21.04
C TYR A 15 17.03 -27.01 21.12
N SER A 16 16.17 -26.76 20.12
CA SER A 16 14.80 -27.30 20.11
C SER A 16 14.69 -28.74 19.62
N ILE A 17 15.72 -29.22 18.90
CA ILE A 17 15.78 -30.60 18.39
C ILE A 17 16.24 -31.56 19.50
N VAL A 18 17.17 -31.12 20.35
CA VAL A 18 17.73 -31.94 21.44
C VAL A 18 16.70 -32.20 22.56
N GLU A 19 15.85 -31.24 22.92
CA GLU A 19 14.74 -31.48 23.87
C GLU A 19 13.63 -32.37 23.30
N ARG A 20 13.48 -32.40 21.97
CA ARG A 20 12.50 -33.26 21.27
C ARG A 20 12.88 -34.73 21.30
N GLU A 21 14.16 -35.04 21.12
CA GLU A 21 14.63 -36.43 21.10
C GLU A 21 14.63 -37.07 22.50
N GLN A 22 14.91 -36.30 23.56
CA GLN A 22 14.99 -36.82 24.93
C GLN A 22 13.63 -37.18 25.58
N ARG A 23 12.50 -36.65 25.08
CA ARG A 23 11.17 -36.93 25.69
C ARG A 23 10.51 -38.22 25.18
N VAL A 24 10.94 -38.76 24.04
CA VAL A 24 10.26 -39.90 23.39
C VAL A 24 10.62 -41.25 24.04
N GLU A 25 11.66 -41.32 24.87
CA GLU A 25 12.11 -42.57 25.50
C GLU A 25 11.26 -43.04 26.70
N SER A 26 10.22 -42.30 27.13
CA SER A 26 9.42 -42.66 28.32
C SER A 26 7.90 -42.70 28.09
N VAL A 27 7.42 -43.53 27.17
CA VAL A 27 5.98 -43.75 26.99
C VAL A 27 5.47 -44.87 27.91
N SER A 28 5.09 -44.54 29.15
CA SER A 28 4.24 -45.41 29.97
C SER A 28 3.28 -44.65 30.92
N SER A 29 2.37 -43.82 30.38
CA SER A 29 1.07 -43.54 31.03
C SER A 29 0.10 -42.89 30.02
N GLY A 30 -1.20 -43.13 30.15
CA GLY A 30 -2.22 -42.59 29.23
C GLY A 30 -2.30 -41.06 29.19
N ALA A 31 -1.85 -40.38 30.26
CA ALA A 31 -1.79 -38.92 30.34
C ALA A 31 -0.61 -38.32 29.54
N SER A 32 0.50 -39.05 29.40
CA SER A 32 1.63 -38.62 28.55
C SER A 32 1.23 -38.60 27.08
N LEU A 33 0.51 -39.62 26.61
CA LEU A 33 0.12 -39.74 25.21
C LEU A 33 -0.86 -38.65 24.73
N GLU A 34 -1.79 -38.23 25.60
CA GLU A 34 -2.72 -37.13 25.29
C GLU A 34 -1.97 -35.80 25.17
N LEU A 35 -1.08 -35.53 26.11
CA LEU A 35 -0.23 -34.34 26.10
C LEU A 35 0.65 -34.32 24.83
N ASP A 36 1.22 -35.47 24.47
CA ASP A 36 2.06 -35.62 23.28
C ASP A 36 1.26 -35.37 21.99
N ILE A 37 0.05 -35.91 21.84
CA ILE A 37 -0.79 -35.67 20.65
C ILE A 37 -1.23 -34.22 20.54
N LYS A 38 -1.61 -33.59 21.67
CA LYS A 38 -1.98 -32.17 21.67
C LYS A 38 -0.79 -31.30 21.28
N LEU A 39 0.40 -31.61 21.81
CA LEU A 39 1.64 -30.92 21.46
C LEU A 39 2.00 -31.09 19.98
N LEU A 40 1.94 -32.32 19.46
CA LEU A 40 2.20 -32.60 18.04
C LEU A 40 1.20 -31.88 17.12
N THR A 41 -0.07 -31.82 17.53
CA THR A 41 -1.11 -31.08 16.80
C THR A 41 -0.83 -29.59 16.80
N ALA A 42 -0.49 -29.01 17.96
CA ALA A 42 -0.14 -27.59 18.06
C ALA A 42 1.08 -27.25 17.20
N ASN A 43 2.12 -28.09 17.26
CA ASN A 43 3.34 -27.93 16.46
C ASN A 43 3.06 -27.99 14.95
N LEU A 44 2.25 -28.96 14.50
CA LEU A 44 1.84 -29.08 13.09
C LEU A 44 0.99 -27.90 12.62
N LEU A 45 0.08 -27.40 13.46
CA LEU A 45 -0.71 -26.21 13.16
C LEU A 45 0.14 -24.92 13.07
N GLN A 46 1.31 -24.92 13.71
CA GLN A 46 2.34 -23.88 13.62
C GLN A 46 3.34 -24.12 12.48
N GLY A 47 3.17 -25.18 11.67
CA GLY A 47 3.99 -25.47 10.50
C GLY A 47 5.22 -26.35 10.75
N SER A 48 5.37 -26.89 11.96
CA SER A 48 6.44 -27.86 12.26
C SER A 48 6.08 -29.24 11.73
N VAL A 49 6.97 -29.83 10.91
CA VAL A 49 6.81 -31.21 10.43
C VAL A 49 7.05 -32.24 11.52
N LEU A 50 6.42 -33.41 11.38
CA LEU A 50 6.69 -34.56 12.23
C LEU A 50 8.05 -35.19 11.89
N SER A 51 8.85 -35.42 12.92
CA SER A 51 10.06 -36.26 12.86
C SER A 51 9.70 -37.73 12.60
N ASN A 52 10.70 -38.52 12.17
CA ASN A 52 10.52 -39.96 11.94
C ASN A 52 10.07 -40.70 13.21
N ASN A 53 10.56 -40.27 14.38
CA ASN A 53 10.17 -40.84 15.67
C ASN A 53 8.70 -40.52 15.99
N GLU A 54 8.27 -39.26 15.83
CA GLU A 54 6.88 -38.84 16.05
C GLU A 54 5.91 -39.57 15.09
N ARG A 55 6.28 -39.71 13.81
CA ARG A 55 5.52 -40.51 12.84
C ARG A 55 5.40 -41.98 13.25
N THR A 56 6.49 -42.55 13.78
CA THR A 56 6.52 -43.93 14.27
C THR A 56 5.59 -44.10 15.47
N VAL A 57 5.63 -43.18 16.42
CA VAL A 57 4.74 -43.16 17.60
C VAL A 57 3.27 -43.07 17.20
N LEU A 58 2.92 -42.12 16.32
CA LEU A 58 1.55 -42.00 15.81
C LEU A 58 1.12 -43.27 15.06
N THR A 59 2.02 -43.88 14.28
CA THR A 59 1.75 -45.13 13.56
C THR A 59 1.49 -46.30 14.50
N ILE A 60 2.27 -46.43 15.57
CA ILE A 60 2.08 -47.45 16.61
C ILE A 60 0.71 -47.26 17.27
N LEU A 61 0.35 -46.02 17.63
CA LEU A 61 -0.95 -45.71 18.19
C LEU A 61 -2.10 -46.07 17.24
N VAL A 62 -1.93 -45.77 15.95
CA VAL A 62 -2.91 -46.11 14.92
C VAL A 62 -3.07 -47.63 14.77
N LYS A 63 -2.02 -48.42 15.01
CA LYS A 63 -2.04 -49.89 14.90
C LYS A 63 -2.54 -50.61 16.17
N LYS A 64 -2.52 -49.96 17.33
CA LYS A 64 -3.01 -50.54 18.59
C LYS A 64 -4.47 -51.02 18.47
N LYS A 65 -4.75 -52.25 18.89
CA LYS A 65 -6.11 -52.82 18.89
C LYS A 65 -6.93 -52.14 20.00
N LEU A 66 -8.05 -51.51 19.61
CA LEU A 66 -9.02 -50.99 20.56
C LEU A 66 -9.89 -52.13 21.09
N ASP A 67 -10.17 -52.09 22.40
CA ASP A 67 -11.10 -53.00 23.08
C ASP A 67 -12.50 -52.97 22.49
N LEU A 68 -13.24 -54.08 22.62
CA LEU A 68 -14.56 -54.28 22.02
C LEU A 68 -15.56 -53.19 22.45
N LYS A 69 -15.51 -52.75 23.71
CA LYS A 69 -16.32 -51.62 24.25
C LYS A 69 -15.97 -50.28 23.60
N HIS A 70 -14.76 -50.12 23.06
CA HIS A 70 -14.32 -48.94 22.33
C HIS A 70 -14.58 -49.02 20.81
N ARG A 71 -15.18 -50.10 20.30
CA ARG A 71 -15.54 -50.24 18.88
C ARG A 71 -16.97 -49.82 18.55
N LEU A 72 -17.88 -49.77 19.53
CA LEU A 72 -19.34 -49.77 19.30
C LEU A 72 -20.10 -48.46 19.57
N SER A 73 -19.46 -47.33 19.93
CA SER A 73 -20.20 -46.04 20.04
C SER A 73 -19.83 -45.03 18.94
N ALA A 74 -20.82 -44.34 18.39
CA ALA A 74 -20.63 -43.35 17.34
C ALA A 74 -20.48 -41.95 17.95
N GLY A 75 -19.26 -41.42 18.01
CA GLY A 75 -19.03 -40.02 18.34
C GLY A 75 -19.08 -39.15 17.08
N GLY A 76 -19.88 -38.09 17.08
CA GLY A 76 -20.06 -37.20 15.92
C GLY A 76 -18.76 -36.56 15.41
N LEU A 77 -17.89 -36.12 16.32
CA LEU A 77 -16.62 -35.47 15.97
C LEU A 77 -15.62 -36.44 15.30
N LYS A 78 -15.49 -37.66 15.82
CA LYS A 78 -14.67 -38.72 15.20
C LYS A 78 -15.12 -39.01 13.77
N GLY A 79 -16.44 -39.06 13.53
CA GLY A 79 -17.02 -39.22 12.19
C GLY A 79 -16.64 -38.09 11.24
N LYS A 80 -16.67 -36.84 11.70
CA LYS A 80 -16.21 -35.66 10.95
C LYS A 80 -14.71 -35.76 10.63
N ILE A 81 -13.87 -36.07 11.61
CA ILE A 81 -12.41 -36.25 11.42
C ILE A 81 -12.12 -37.34 10.39
N ASP A 82 -12.77 -38.51 10.49
CA ASP A 82 -12.58 -39.60 9.53
C ASP A 82 -13.07 -39.22 8.12
N SER A 83 -14.13 -38.43 8.00
CA SER A 83 -14.63 -37.90 6.72
C SER A 83 -13.63 -36.92 6.08
N VAL A 84 -13.14 -35.95 6.86
CA VAL A 84 -12.12 -34.98 6.40
C VAL A 84 -10.84 -35.69 5.99
N ARG A 85 -10.35 -36.62 6.82
CA ARG A 85 -9.19 -37.46 6.48
C ARG A 85 -9.38 -38.20 5.15
N LYS A 86 -10.53 -38.84 4.94
CA LYS A 86 -10.84 -39.53 3.68
C LYS A 86 -10.86 -38.58 2.49
N ASN A 87 -11.35 -37.36 2.67
CA ASN A 87 -11.37 -36.35 1.61
C ASN A 87 -9.98 -35.81 1.31
N MET A 88 -9.11 -35.62 2.32
CA MET A 88 -7.70 -35.26 2.13
C MET A 88 -6.94 -36.36 1.38
N LEU A 89 -7.16 -37.63 1.73
CA LEU A 89 -6.59 -38.77 0.99
C LEU A 89 -7.06 -38.83 -0.46
N LYS A 90 -8.25 -38.29 -0.76
CA LYS A 90 -8.80 -38.16 -2.13
C LYS A 90 -8.45 -36.82 -2.79
N LEU A 91 -7.60 -36.00 -2.18
CA LEU A 91 -7.20 -34.67 -2.66
C LEU A 91 -8.38 -33.72 -2.93
N LYS A 92 -9.50 -33.85 -2.19
CA LYS A 92 -10.73 -33.04 -2.36
C LYS A 92 -10.75 -31.72 -1.57
N GLY A 93 -9.63 -31.33 -0.98
CA GLY A 93 -9.44 -30.01 -0.36
C GLY A 93 -10.23 -29.71 0.89
N LYS A 94 -9.85 -30.37 1.98
CA LYS A 94 -10.41 -30.13 3.31
C LYS A 94 -9.33 -29.77 4.34
N ILE A 95 -8.30 -29.02 3.92
CA ILE A 95 -7.21 -28.62 4.82
C ILE A 95 -7.68 -27.64 5.89
N ASP A 96 -8.47 -26.63 5.52
CA ASP A 96 -8.98 -25.66 6.48
C ASP A 96 -9.97 -26.32 7.47
N GLU A 97 -10.79 -27.25 6.97
CA GLU A 97 -11.66 -28.09 7.82
C GLU A 97 -10.85 -29.06 8.70
N ALA A 98 -9.73 -29.59 8.22
CA ALA A 98 -8.82 -30.40 9.03
C ALA A 98 -8.19 -29.57 10.14
N ARG A 99 -7.74 -28.34 9.86
CA ARG A 99 -7.21 -27.41 10.87
C ARG A 99 -8.25 -27.10 11.94
N TYR A 100 -9.46 -26.77 11.50
CA TYR A 100 -10.59 -26.52 12.40
C TYR A 100 -10.86 -27.73 13.31
N LEU A 101 -11.00 -28.93 12.74
CA LEU A 101 -11.27 -30.15 13.52
C LEU A 101 -10.10 -30.54 14.44
N MET A 102 -8.85 -30.25 14.04
CA MET A 102 -7.68 -30.46 14.91
C MET A 102 -7.70 -29.49 16.09
N GLN A 103 -8.01 -28.21 15.86
CA GLN A 103 -8.17 -27.20 16.92
C GLN A 103 -9.34 -27.53 17.85
N GLU A 104 -10.47 -27.94 17.29
CA GLU A 104 -11.63 -28.41 18.06
C GLU A 104 -11.24 -29.62 18.91
N ALA A 105 -10.55 -30.61 18.35
CA ALA A 105 -10.15 -31.81 19.08
C ALA A 105 -9.17 -31.53 20.23
N ILE A 106 -8.16 -30.66 20.06
CA ILE A 106 -7.20 -30.36 21.14
C ILE A 106 -7.82 -29.58 22.30
N SER A 107 -8.93 -28.88 22.08
CA SER A 107 -9.68 -28.18 23.13
C SER A 107 -10.50 -29.12 24.03
N LEU A 108 -10.63 -30.39 23.64
CA LEU A 108 -11.39 -31.40 24.35
C LEU A 108 -10.48 -32.34 25.13
N ASN A 109 -11.04 -33.03 26.13
CA ASN A 109 -10.40 -34.21 26.71
C ASN A 109 -10.53 -35.36 25.71
N LEU A 110 -9.39 -35.88 25.25
CA LEU A 110 -9.36 -36.84 24.15
C LEU A 110 -9.62 -38.26 24.69
N ASP A 111 -10.67 -38.92 24.22
CA ASP A 111 -10.82 -40.37 24.45
C ASP A 111 -9.89 -41.18 23.52
N GLU A 112 -9.68 -42.47 23.79
CA GLU A 112 -8.75 -43.31 22.99
C GLU A 112 -9.13 -43.37 21.49
N ARG A 113 -10.40 -43.11 21.15
CA ARG A 113 -10.91 -43.17 19.78
C ARG A 113 -10.63 -41.88 19.03
N LEU A 114 -10.82 -40.74 19.69
CA LEU A 114 -10.54 -39.42 19.18
C LEU A 114 -9.02 -39.24 19.05
N HIS A 115 -8.23 -39.73 20.01
CA HIS A 115 -6.78 -39.85 19.90
C HIS A 115 -6.35 -40.57 18.62
N ARG A 116 -6.96 -41.72 18.34
CA ARG A 116 -6.63 -42.50 17.14
C ARG A 116 -7.10 -41.83 15.86
N ALA A 117 -8.27 -41.18 15.86
CA ALA A 117 -8.77 -40.46 14.69
C ALA A 117 -7.91 -39.22 14.39
N LEU A 118 -7.53 -38.48 15.43
CA LEU A 118 -6.64 -37.33 15.35
C LEU A 118 -5.24 -37.76 14.88
N ALA A 119 -4.65 -38.82 15.45
CA ALA A 119 -3.36 -39.35 14.99
C ALA A 119 -3.37 -39.71 13.49
N LYS A 120 -4.46 -40.30 12.99
CA LYS A 120 -4.62 -40.58 11.55
C LYS A 120 -4.75 -39.31 10.71
N LEU A 121 -5.40 -38.28 11.24
CA LEU A 121 -5.53 -36.99 10.55
C LEU A 121 -4.18 -36.26 10.54
N LEU A 122 -3.43 -36.26 11.65
CA LEU A 122 -2.11 -35.66 11.78
C LEU A 122 -1.11 -36.27 10.78
N LEU A 123 -1.08 -37.60 10.63
CA LEU A 123 -0.22 -38.26 9.65
C LEU A 123 -0.54 -37.83 8.21
N VAL A 124 -1.84 -37.76 7.86
CA VAL A 124 -2.27 -37.33 6.50
C VAL A 124 -2.05 -35.83 6.29
N TYR A 125 -2.22 -35.03 7.33
CA TYR A 125 -1.98 -33.59 7.30
C TYR A 125 -0.50 -33.27 7.17
N ASP A 126 0.36 -33.89 7.99
CA ASP A 126 1.82 -33.81 7.88
C ASP A 126 2.29 -34.20 6.47
N GLU A 127 1.79 -35.32 5.92
CA GLU A 127 2.08 -35.70 4.52
C GLU A 127 1.67 -34.63 3.49
N SER A 128 0.59 -33.86 3.76
CA SER A 128 0.14 -32.77 2.88
C SER A 128 0.97 -31.49 3.03
N LEU A 129 1.86 -31.41 4.02
CA LEU A 129 2.82 -30.30 4.13
C LEU A 129 3.99 -30.45 3.17
N PHE A 130 4.19 -31.64 2.56
CA PHE A 130 5.34 -31.92 1.69
C PHE A 130 4.96 -31.85 0.20
N PRO A 131 5.56 -30.91 -0.55
CA PRO A 131 5.33 -30.77 -1.99
C PRO A 131 5.59 -32.07 -2.77
N ASP A 132 6.62 -32.83 -2.41
CA ASP A 132 7.01 -34.07 -3.11
C ASP A 132 5.98 -35.20 -2.92
N SER A 133 5.37 -35.30 -1.74
CA SER A 133 4.35 -36.33 -1.44
C SER A 133 3.05 -36.06 -2.20
N ILE A 134 2.64 -34.78 -2.27
CA ILE A 134 1.49 -34.34 -3.07
C ILE A 134 1.80 -34.52 -4.55
N ALA A 135 2.97 -34.10 -5.02
CA ALA A 135 3.42 -34.28 -6.39
C ALA A 135 3.45 -35.75 -6.80
N LEU A 136 3.86 -36.68 -5.91
CA LEU A 136 3.86 -38.11 -6.17
C LEU A 136 2.44 -38.70 -6.26
N LYS A 137 1.52 -38.29 -5.37
CA LYS A 137 0.09 -38.68 -5.43
C LYS A 137 -0.60 -38.14 -6.68
N VAL A 138 -0.22 -36.94 -7.12
CA VAL A 138 -0.72 -36.34 -8.36
C VAL A 138 -0.06 -36.96 -9.61
N LYS A 139 1.21 -37.35 -9.53
CA LYS A 139 1.93 -38.14 -10.56
C LYS A 139 1.29 -39.52 -10.76
N GLN A 140 0.90 -40.18 -9.67
CA GLN A 140 0.08 -41.40 -9.71
C GLN A 140 -1.31 -41.15 -10.33
N PHE A 141 -1.80 -39.92 -10.32
CA PHE A 141 -3.06 -39.48 -10.92
C PHE A 141 -2.97 -39.16 -12.43
N LYS A 142 -1.93 -39.64 -13.14
CA LYS A 142 -1.65 -39.51 -14.59
C LYS A 142 -0.92 -38.24 -15.04
N LEU A 143 0.18 -37.82 -14.41
CA LEU A 143 0.88 -36.61 -14.87
C LEU A 143 2.32 -36.73 -15.33
N PHE A 144 2.95 -37.91 -15.33
CA PHE A 144 4.29 -38.00 -15.93
C PHE A 144 4.53 -39.32 -16.63
N LYS A 145 4.25 -39.34 -17.93
CA LYS A 145 5.01 -40.11 -18.92
C LYS A 145 5.47 -39.15 -20.02
N ASN A 146 6.66 -38.57 -19.87
CA ASN A 146 7.56 -37.99 -20.88
C ASN A 146 6.96 -37.19 -22.07
N GLY A 147 5.77 -36.62 -21.95
CA GLY A 147 5.13 -35.80 -22.98
C GLY A 147 4.96 -34.36 -22.52
N GLU A 148 4.92 -33.44 -23.48
CA GLU A 148 4.49 -32.05 -23.25
C GLU A 148 3.14 -32.04 -22.53
N VAL A 149 3.08 -31.33 -21.41
CA VAL A 149 1.86 -31.18 -20.60
C VAL A 149 1.07 -30.01 -21.18
N SER A 150 -0.18 -30.25 -21.59
CA SER A 150 -1.01 -29.16 -22.09
C SER A 150 -1.33 -28.15 -20.98
N GLU A 151 -1.55 -26.88 -21.34
CA GLU A 151 -1.93 -25.82 -20.40
C GLU A 151 -3.13 -26.23 -19.53
N LYS A 152 -4.12 -26.90 -20.13
CA LYS A 152 -5.32 -27.40 -19.43
C LYS A 152 -4.98 -28.43 -18.34
N GLU A 153 -4.00 -29.29 -18.60
CA GLU A 153 -3.54 -30.28 -17.63
C GLU A 153 -2.71 -29.64 -16.52
N LEU A 154 -1.95 -28.60 -16.84
CA LEU A 154 -1.17 -27.82 -15.88
C LEU A 154 -2.07 -26.99 -14.95
N VAL A 155 -3.13 -26.36 -15.49
CA VAL A 155 -4.15 -25.69 -14.68
C VAL A 155 -4.83 -26.68 -13.74
N ARG A 156 -5.25 -27.85 -14.26
CA ARG A 156 -5.83 -28.90 -13.43
C ARG A 156 -4.86 -29.39 -12.35
N PHE A 157 -3.57 -29.47 -12.63
CA PHE A 157 -2.55 -29.79 -11.65
C PHE A 157 -2.48 -28.73 -10.55
N VAL A 158 -2.37 -27.45 -10.90
CA VAL A 158 -2.29 -26.33 -9.95
C VAL A 158 -3.53 -26.31 -9.06
N ASP A 159 -4.71 -26.54 -9.63
CA ASP A 159 -5.97 -26.60 -8.87
C ASP A 159 -5.97 -27.75 -7.86
N VAL A 160 -5.64 -28.97 -8.29
CA VAL A 160 -5.57 -30.14 -7.41
C VAL A 160 -4.51 -29.95 -6.33
N TYR A 161 -3.34 -29.41 -6.69
CA TYR A 161 -2.26 -29.14 -5.75
C TYR A 161 -2.68 -28.09 -4.71
N ASN A 162 -3.23 -26.95 -5.14
CA ASN A 162 -3.62 -25.86 -4.23
C ASN A 162 -4.78 -26.25 -3.32
N THR A 163 -5.71 -27.05 -3.84
CA THR A 163 -6.81 -27.65 -3.09
C THR A 163 -6.28 -28.58 -2.00
N ALA A 164 -5.22 -29.33 -2.29
CA ALA A 164 -4.59 -30.28 -1.38
C ALA A 164 -3.44 -29.71 -0.54
N SER A 165 -3.12 -28.41 -0.65
CA SER A 165 -1.97 -27.80 0.04
C SER A 165 -2.36 -26.69 1.04
N PRO A 166 -1.61 -26.54 2.15
CA PRO A 166 -1.75 -25.41 3.07
C PRO A 166 -1.44 -24.07 2.40
N SER A 167 -2.07 -22.98 2.87
CA SER A 167 -2.04 -21.66 2.21
C SER A 167 -0.65 -21.07 1.94
N ASN A 168 0.36 -21.39 2.75
CA ASN A 168 1.75 -20.96 2.55
C ASN A 168 2.50 -21.80 1.49
N SER A 169 2.10 -23.05 1.30
CA SER A 169 2.69 -23.99 0.33
C SER A 169 1.91 -24.07 -0.97
N ARG A 170 0.74 -23.41 -1.06
CA ARG A 170 0.01 -23.22 -2.31
C ARG A 170 0.92 -22.55 -3.33
N LEU A 171 0.88 -23.05 -4.56
CA LEU A 171 1.43 -22.34 -5.69
C LEU A 171 0.63 -21.04 -5.79
N ALA A 172 1.33 -19.91 -5.94
CA ALA A 172 0.68 -18.73 -6.48
C ALA A 172 0.11 -19.21 -7.81
N GLY A 173 -1.22 -19.31 -7.92
CA GLY A 173 -1.86 -19.82 -9.13
C GLY A 173 -1.15 -19.16 -10.31
N THR A 174 -0.76 -19.93 -11.32
CA THR A 174 -0.37 -19.44 -12.65
C THR A 174 0.64 -18.29 -12.85
N LEU A 175 1.33 -17.76 -11.83
CA LEU A 175 2.45 -16.83 -12.02
C LEU A 175 3.68 -17.65 -12.40
N ALA A 176 3.66 -18.09 -13.66
CA ALA A 176 4.76 -18.76 -14.32
C ALA A 176 5.71 -17.71 -14.88
N LEU A 177 6.92 -17.60 -14.32
CA LEU A 177 7.97 -16.83 -14.96
C LEU A 177 8.65 -17.71 -16.01
N GLU A 178 8.87 -17.17 -17.19
CA GLU A 178 9.66 -17.84 -18.21
C GLU A 178 11.15 -17.68 -17.89
N VAL A 179 11.82 -18.79 -17.59
CA VAL A 179 13.25 -18.84 -17.30
C VAL A 179 13.88 -19.87 -18.22
N GLY A 180 14.64 -19.39 -19.20
CA GLY A 180 15.31 -20.25 -20.19
C GLY A 180 14.35 -21.11 -21.01
N GLY A 181 13.22 -20.54 -21.44
CA GLY A 181 12.18 -21.24 -22.21
C GLY A 181 11.31 -22.21 -21.39
N ARG A 182 11.42 -22.19 -20.06
CA ARG A 182 10.60 -22.99 -19.15
C ARG A 182 9.74 -22.09 -18.27
N ARG A 183 8.50 -22.48 -18.03
CA ARG A 183 7.59 -21.81 -17.10
C ARG A 183 7.82 -22.33 -15.67
N ILE A 184 8.23 -21.46 -14.75
CA ILE A 184 8.48 -21.77 -13.34
C ILE A 184 7.39 -21.15 -12.47
N PHE A 185 6.71 -21.97 -11.68
CA PHE A 185 5.67 -21.55 -10.73
C PHE A 185 6.27 -21.36 -9.34
N TYR A 186 5.98 -20.23 -8.70
CA TYR A 186 6.46 -19.93 -7.36
C TYR A 186 5.38 -20.24 -6.31
N THR A 187 5.80 -20.72 -5.14
CA THR A 187 4.94 -20.72 -3.95
C THR A 187 4.68 -19.28 -3.51
N ARG A 188 3.66 -19.05 -2.68
CA ARG A 188 3.45 -17.72 -2.07
C ARG A 188 4.73 -17.20 -1.39
N GLU A 189 5.40 -18.06 -0.62
CA GLU A 189 6.66 -17.70 0.04
C GLU A 189 7.80 -17.46 -0.97
N GLY A 190 7.90 -18.27 -2.03
CA GLY A 190 8.88 -18.09 -3.09
C GLY A 190 8.68 -16.77 -3.84
N LEU A 191 7.43 -16.38 -4.11
CA LEU A 191 7.10 -15.09 -4.71
C LEU A 191 7.49 -13.93 -3.79
N LEU A 192 7.21 -14.04 -2.49
CA LEU A 192 7.63 -13.04 -1.50
C LEU A 192 9.15 -12.97 -1.32
N ARG A 193 9.88 -14.07 -1.58
CA ARG A 193 11.35 -14.08 -1.61
C ARG A 193 11.93 -13.51 -2.90
N LEU A 194 11.16 -13.49 -4.00
CA LEU A 194 11.51 -12.81 -5.24
C LEU A 194 11.23 -11.30 -5.19
N ALA A 195 10.35 -10.86 -4.30
CA ALA A 195 10.15 -9.43 -4.06
C ALA A 195 11.51 -8.81 -3.71
N SER A 196 11.81 -7.66 -4.33
CA SER A 196 13.05 -6.92 -4.12
C SER A 196 13.38 -6.83 -2.62
N PRO A 197 14.64 -7.01 -2.22
CA PRO A 197 15.01 -7.00 -0.81
C PRO A 197 14.49 -5.71 -0.16
N ALA A 198 13.82 -5.86 0.98
CA ALA A 198 13.24 -4.78 1.77
C ALA A 198 14.27 -3.79 2.35
N LYS A 199 15.56 -3.89 1.95
CA LYS A 199 16.62 -3.00 2.43
C LYS A 199 16.72 -1.78 1.53
N LYS A 200 16.46 -0.63 2.13
CA LYS A 200 16.32 0.68 1.52
C LYS A 200 17.59 1.54 1.55
N MET A 201 18.42 1.34 2.58
CA MET A 201 19.54 2.23 2.92
C MET A 201 20.86 1.48 2.79
N GLY A 202 21.78 2.05 2.04
CA GLY A 202 23.15 1.59 1.94
C GLY A 202 24.02 2.03 3.11
N ARG A 203 25.33 1.76 3.02
CA ARG A 203 26.32 2.41 3.89
C ARG A 203 26.26 3.95 3.68
N PRO A 204 26.72 4.77 4.65
CA PRO A 204 26.93 6.20 4.43
C PRO A 204 27.60 6.46 3.09
N LEU A 205 27.18 7.49 2.35
CA LEU A 205 27.66 7.77 0.98
C LEU A 205 29.20 7.76 0.90
N LYS A 206 29.77 6.60 0.56
CA LYS A 206 31.11 6.48 0.00
C LYS A 206 31.01 6.91 -1.46
N LEU A 207 30.74 8.18 -1.69
CA LEU A 207 31.02 8.79 -2.99
C LEU A 207 32.53 8.67 -3.16
N LEU A 208 32.93 7.80 -4.07
CA LEU A 208 34.24 7.16 -4.11
C LEU A 208 35.37 8.13 -4.37
N GLN A 209 35.12 9.33 -4.92
CA GLN A 209 36.04 10.47 -4.91
C GLN A 209 35.31 11.73 -5.38
N ALA A 210 35.61 12.89 -4.78
CA ALA A 210 35.14 14.16 -5.35
C ALA A 210 35.77 14.33 -6.74
N ASN A 211 34.94 14.63 -7.75
CA ASN A 211 35.43 14.78 -9.11
C ASN A 211 36.24 16.10 -9.22
N GLU A 212 37.53 15.99 -9.55
CA GLU A 212 38.50 17.11 -9.48
C GLU A 212 38.29 18.19 -10.55
N ASN A 213 37.54 17.89 -11.62
CA ASN A 213 37.36 18.78 -12.79
C ASN A 213 35.96 19.43 -12.88
N MET A 214 35.39 19.91 -11.76
CA MET A 214 33.97 20.27 -11.68
C MET A 214 33.52 21.75 -11.84
N PRO A 215 34.37 22.80 -11.84
CA PRO A 215 33.91 24.18 -12.02
C PRO A 215 33.00 24.42 -13.23
N THR A 216 33.48 24.03 -14.42
CA THR A 216 32.73 24.10 -15.68
C THR A 216 31.53 23.14 -15.71
N LYS A 217 31.54 22.12 -14.84
CA LYS A 217 30.50 21.09 -14.78
C LYS A 217 29.34 21.47 -13.85
N ILE A 218 29.48 22.41 -12.91
CA ILE A 218 28.34 22.87 -12.06
C ILE A 218 27.22 23.44 -12.92
N ARG A 219 27.56 24.33 -13.86
CA ARG A 219 26.60 24.85 -14.84
C ARG A 219 26.01 23.74 -15.69
N GLN A 220 26.79 22.71 -16.03
CA GLN A 220 26.28 21.52 -16.71
C GLN A 220 25.33 20.69 -15.83
N LEU A 221 25.54 20.63 -14.50
CA LEU A 221 24.61 19.99 -13.56
C LEU A 221 23.26 20.70 -13.56
N GLU A 222 23.28 22.03 -13.50
CA GLU A 222 22.08 22.87 -13.58
C GLU A 222 21.38 22.66 -14.93
N GLU A 223 22.11 22.72 -16.05
CA GLU A 223 21.57 22.50 -17.38
C GLU A 223 20.97 21.09 -17.55
N VAL A 224 21.61 20.05 -17.02
CA VAL A 224 21.08 18.67 -17.03
C VAL A 224 19.79 18.59 -16.21
N PHE A 225 19.77 19.19 -15.02
CA PHE A 225 18.57 19.19 -14.21
C PHE A 225 17.44 19.95 -14.92
N LEU A 226 17.69 21.14 -15.46
CA LEU A 226 16.69 21.91 -16.20
C LEU A 226 16.18 21.14 -17.44
N GLN A 227 17.05 20.40 -18.15
CA GLN A 227 16.62 19.53 -19.25
C GLN A 227 15.65 18.44 -18.80
N VAL A 228 15.87 17.85 -17.63
CA VAL A 228 14.98 16.84 -17.04
C VAL A 228 13.76 17.47 -16.37
N TYR A 229 13.84 18.69 -15.83
CA TYR A 229 12.86 19.27 -14.92
C TYR A 229 11.93 20.30 -15.58
N ASP A 230 12.44 21.29 -16.32
CA ASP A 230 11.67 22.47 -16.79
C ASP A 230 10.50 22.12 -17.72
N ARG A 231 10.57 20.96 -18.38
CA ARG A 231 9.54 20.51 -19.33
C ARG A 231 8.65 19.41 -18.78
N THR A 232 8.94 18.94 -17.58
CA THR A 232 8.35 17.73 -17.00
C THR A 232 7.15 18.11 -16.14
N VAL A 233 6.02 17.49 -16.44
CA VAL A 233 4.78 17.69 -15.67
C VAL A 233 4.83 16.86 -14.39
N TYR A 234 4.24 17.38 -13.32
CA TYR A 234 4.11 16.59 -12.09
C TYR A 234 3.17 15.41 -12.34
N ASN A 235 3.60 14.20 -11.97
CA ASN A 235 2.81 12.99 -12.16
C ASN A 235 3.10 11.95 -11.06
N ASN A 236 2.14 11.74 -10.16
CA ASN A 236 2.15 10.58 -9.24
C ASN A 236 1.08 9.53 -9.55
N VAL A 237 0.40 9.67 -10.69
CA VAL A 237 -0.59 8.72 -11.21
C VAL A 237 0.11 7.50 -11.81
N SER A 238 1.25 7.72 -12.47
CA SER A 238 1.95 6.69 -13.25
C SER A 238 2.31 5.41 -12.47
N PRO A 239 2.81 5.41 -11.22
CA PRO A 239 3.19 4.16 -10.55
C PRO A 239 1.99 3.23 -10.31
N MET A 240 0.83 3.81 -9.98
CA MET A 240 -0.40 3.04 -9.80
C MET A 240 -0.94 2.49 -11.11
N LEU A 241 -0.85 3.25 -12.21
CA LEU A 241 -1.27 2.77 -13.52
C LEU A 241 -0.35 1.67 -14.06
N GLU A 242 0.96 1.75 -13.81
CA GLU A 242 1.88 0.66 -14.16
C GLU A 242 1.64 -0.60 -13.31
N LEU A 243 1.25 -0.46 -12.03
CA LEU A 243 0.79 -1.60 -11.23
C LEU A 243 -0.46 -2.23 -11.85
N MET A 244 -1.43 -1.42 -12.29
CA MET A 244 -2.64 -1.93 -12.93
C MET A 244 -2.35 -2.63 -14.26
N LYS A 245 -1.40 -2.11 -15.04
CA LYS A 245 -0.90 -2.78 -16.24
C LYS A 245 -0.29 -4.14 -15.89
N PHE A 246 0.66 -4.15 -14.96
CA PHE A 246 1.32 -5.37 -14.49
C PHE A 246 0.30 -6.41 -14.01
N PHE A 247 -0.68 -5.97 -13.21
CA PHE A 247 -1.74 -6.85 -12.71
C PHE A 247 -2.60 -7.41 -13.85
N ARG A 248 -3.04 -6.58 -14.79
CA ARG A 248 -3.85 -7.01 -15.94
C ARG A 248 -3.10 -8.05 -16.79
N GLU A 249 -1.84 -7.78 -17.11
CA GLU A 249 -1.00 -8.67 -17.93
C GLU A 249 -0.68 -9.97 -17.21
N ALA A 250 -0.28 -9.89 -15.94
CA ALA A 250 -0.03 -11.06 -15.11
C ALA A 250 -1.31 -11.89 -14.92
N ARG A 251 -2.50 -11.29 -14.93
CA ARG A 251 -3.77 -12.04 -14.86
C ARG A 251 -4.14 -12.81 -16.13
N GLN A 252 -3.58 -12.46 -17.28
CA GLN A 252 -3.80 -13.22 -18.52
C GLN A 252 -3.19 -14.62 -18.42
N SER A 253 -1.98 -14.70 -17.85
CA SER A 253 -1.38 -15.99 -17.51
C SER A 253 -1.97 -16.55 -16.22
N ASN A 254 -2.31 -15.68 -15.25
CA ASN A 254 -2.81 -16.03 -13.92
C ASN A 254 -4.16 -15.43 -13.51
N PRO A 255 -5.29 -16.06 -13.90
CA PRO A 255 -6.61 -15.54 -13.55
C PRO A 255 -6.88 -15.43 -12.03
N ALA A 256 -6.15 -16.19 -11.21
CA ALA A 256 -6.30 -16.25 -9.75
C ALA A 256 -5.39 -15.28 -8.98
N LEU A 257 -4.54 -14.50 -9.66
CA LEU A 257 -3.70 -13.48 -9.03
C LEU A 257 -4.58 -12.48 -8.27
N THR A 258 -4.32 -12.28 -6.99
CA THR A 258 -4.96 -11.19 -6.25
C THR A 258 -4.21 -9.89 -6.47
N LEU A 259 -4.88 -8.75 -6.27
CA LEU A 259 -4.22 -7.46 -6.45
C LEU A 259 -3.06 -7.28 -5.45
N PHE A 260 -3.25 -7.68 -4.19
CA PHE A 260 -2.18 -7.59 -3.20
C PHE A 260 -0.95 -8.43 -3.58
N GLN A 261 -1.14 -9.63 -4.15
CA GLN A 261 -0.01 -10.43 -4.62
C GLN A 261 0.73 -9.75 -5.78
N ALA A 262 -0.01 -9.10 -6.68
CA ALA A 262 0.59 -8.31 -7.74
C ALA A 262 1.36 -7.10 -7.20
N PHE A 263 0.79 -6.39 -6.22
CA PHE A 263 1.48 -5.30 -5.53
C PHE A 263 2.79 -5.78 -4.88
N GLU A 264 2.76 -6.90 -4.15
CA GLU A 264 3.95 -7.49 -3.51
C GLU A 264 5.05 -7.83 -4.53
N ALA A 265 4.69 -8.33 -5.72
CA ALA A 265 5.63 -8.69 -6.78
C ALA A 265 6.05 -7.54 -7.71
N PHE A 266 5.30 -6.43 -7.70
CA PHE A 266 5.55 -5.28 -8.56
C PHE A 266 6.85 -4.57 -8.16
N ASP A 267 7.72 -4.31 -9.13
CA ASP A 267 8.99 -3.60 -8.96
C ASP A 267 9.07 -2.47 -10.01
N PRO A 268 8.51 -1.28 -9.71
CA PRO A 268 8.46 -0.20 -10.68
C PRO A 268 9.86 0.37 -10.90
N VAL A 269 10.29 0.49 -12.16
CA VAL A 269 11.56 1.14 -12.51
C VAL A 269 11.31 2.63 -12.75
N PRO A 270 11.73 3.55 -11.85
CA PRO A 270 11.33 4.96 -11.94
C PRO A 270 11.82 5.64 -13.24
N SER A 271 13.01 5.29 -13.74
CA SER A 271 13.52 5.83 -15.00
C SER A 271 12.69 5.42 -16.22
N GLU A 272 12.22 4.17 -16.27
CA GLU A 272 11.34 3.70 -17.35
C GLU A 272 9.97 4.37 -17.28
N ILE A 273 9.45 4.61 -16.07
CA ILE A 273 8.23 5.41 -15.87
C ILE A 273 8.42 6.83 -16.41
N PHE A 274 9.55 7.48 -16.11
CA PHE A 274 9.85 8.80 -16.67
C PHE A 274 9.88 8.75 -18.19
N ASP A 275 10.57 7.77 -18.79
CA ASP A 275 10.72 7.69 -20.25
C ASP A 275 9.39 7.45 -20.96
N LYS A 276 8.48 6.68 -20.34
CA LYS A 276 7.14 6.41 -20.87
C LYS A 276 6.21 7.62 -20.78
N TYR A 277 6.16 8.27 -19.61
CA TYR A 277 5.19 9.34 -19.35
C TYR A 277 5.74 10.75 -19.55
N GLN A 278 7.06 10.91 -19.77
CA GLN A 278 7.78 12.19 -19.80
C GLN A 278 7.41 13.09 -18.60
N SER A 279 7.19 12.45 -17.45
CA SER A 279 6.65 13.04 -16.23
C SER A 279 6.92 12.16 -15.02
N GLY A 280 6.81 12.73 -13.81
CA GLY A 280 7.04 11.97 -12.59
C GLY A 280 6.81 12.75 -11.31
N ASP A 281 6.96 12.07 -10.18
CA ASP A 281 7.12 12.69 -8.87
C ASP A 281 8.61 12.83 -8.52
N CYS A 282 8.91 13.22 -7.28
CA CYS A 282 10.28 13.46 -6.84
C CYS A 282 11.19 12.23 -6.97
N VAL A 283 10.66 11.01 -6.75
CA VAL A 283 11.44 9.77 -6.88
C VAL A 283 11.79 9.51 -8.34
N VAL A 284 10.80 9.63 -9.22
CA VAL A 284 10.96 9.41 -10.67
C VAL A 284 11.93 10.41 -11.29
N ILE A 285 11.82 11.70 -10.95
CA ILE A 285 12.72 12.73 -11.47
C ILE A 285 14.12 12.61 -10.89
N ALA A 286 14.26 12.37 -9.59
CA ALA A 286 15.58 12.20 -8.97
C ALA A 286 16.31 11.00 -9.58
N SER A 287 15.60 9.89 -9.82
CA SER A 287 16.12 8.71 -10.51
C SER A 287 16.58 9.02 -11.94
N LYS A 288 15.75 9.73 -12.72
CA LYS A 288 16.13 10.11 -14.09
C LYS A 288 17.33 11.05 -14.11
N THR A 289 17.33 12.06 -13.26
CA THR A 289 18.44 13.03 -13.12
C THR A 289 19.73 12.32 -12.76
N GLN A 290 19.71 11.43 -11.76
CA GLN A 290 20.87 10.61 -11.38
C GLN A 290 21.36 9.74 -12.55
N THR A 291 20.44 9.12 -13.31
CA THR A 291 20.78 8.29 -14.47
C THR A 291 21.52 9.09 -15.53
N VAL A 292 21.05 10.30 -15.85
CA VAL A 292 21.70 11.19 -16.82
C VAL A 292 23.08 11.64 -16.32
N LEU A 293 23.19 12.06 -15.06
CA LEU A 293 24.46 12.45 -14.45
C LEU A 293 25.48 11.30 -14.47
N ARG A 294 25.07 10.08 -14.11
CA ARG A 294 25.94 8.90 -14.15
C ARG A 294 26.39 8.55 -15.56
N ALA A 295 25.52 8.69 -16.57
CA ALA A 295 25.88 8.49 -17.97
C ALA A 295 26.95 9.48 -18.45
N MET A 296 27.01 10.67 -17.85
CA MET A 296 28.06 11.68 -18.09
C MET A 296 29.34 11.46 -17.25
N GLY A 297 29.43 10.35 -16.50
CA GLY A 297 30.55 10.07 -15.60
C GLY A 297 30.56 10.92 -14.32
N ILE A 298 29.41 11.51 -13.96
CA ILE A 298 29.26 12.30 -12.74
C ILE A 298 28.73 11.39 -11.64
N GLU A 299 29.53 11.24 -10.58
CA GLU A 299 29.13 10.46 -9.41
C GLU A 299 28.02 11.18 -8.64
N SER A 300 26.87 10.52 -8.51
CA SER A 300 25.66 11.08 -7.92
C SER A 300 24.84 10.03 -7.19
N ALA A 301 24.10 10.49 -6.19
CA ALA A 301 23.24 9.66 -5.34
C ALA A 301 21.87 10.30 -5.16
N VAL A 302 20.83 9.47 -5.11
CA VAL A 302 19.51 9.91 -4.66
C VAL A 302 19.45 9.77 -3.13
N VAL A 303 19.04 10.84 -2.47
CA VAL A 303 18.85 10.92 -1.02
C VAL A 303 17.40 11.25 -0.72
N GLY A 304 16.94 10.86 0.47
CA GLY A 304 15.56 11.08 0.87
C GLY A 304 15.41 11.97 2.09
N CYS A 305 14.22 12.51 2.28
CA CYS A 305 13.89 13.30 3.46
C CYS A 305 12.47 13.08 3.97
N ARG A 306 12.29 13.41 5.25
CA ARG A 306 10.98 13.57 5.86
C ARG A 306 10.46 14.95 5.50
N MET A 307 9.42 15.01 4.69
CA MET A 307 8.62 16.23 4.55
C MET A 307 7.29 16.06 5.25
N ALA A 308 6.70 17.17 5.72
CA ALA A 308 5.28 17.21 6.02
C ALA A 308 4.56 16.60 4.83
N ASN A 309 3.83 15.52 5.08
CA ASN A 309 3.38 14.65 4.02
C ASN A 309 2.36 15.43 3.19
N ILE A 310 2.73 15.95 2.02
CA ILE A 310 1.80 16.69 1.15
C ILE A 310 0.62 15.80 0.71
N TRP A 311 0.81 14.47 0.82
CA TRP A 311 -0.17 13.42 0.57
C TRP A 311 -0.93 12.98 1.85
N SER A 312 -0.60 13.54 3.02
CA SER A 312 -1.40 13.41 4.25
C SER A 312 -2.63 14.32 4.28
N THR A 313 -2.94 14.96 3.17
CA THR A 313 -4.28 15.47 2.94
C THR A 313 -5.18 14.27 2.62
N LEU A 314 -5.58 13.55 3.69
CA LEU A 314 -6.96 13.04 3.72
C LEU A 314 -7.84 14.21 3.22
N PRO A 315 -9.00 13.99 2.58
CA PRO A 315 -9.88 15.04 2.06
C PRO A 315 -10.39 16.04 3.12
N ILE A 316 -9.80 16.03 4.31
CA ILE A 316 -9.87 16.98 5.40
C ILE A 316 -8.69 17.95 5.28
N PRO A 317 -8.95 19.23 5.00
CA PRO A 317 -7.88 20.17 4.71
C PRO A 317 -6.97 20.46 5.91
N GLU A 318 -5.80 20.92 5.50
CA GLU A 318 -4.67 21.44 6.25
C GLU A 318 -5.08 22.06 7.59
N GLY A 319 -4.85 21.30 8.66
CA GLY A 319 -4.50 21.90 9.94
C GLY A 319 -2.98 21.99 9.99
N GLU A 320 -2.43 23.19 10.19
CA GLU A 320 -0.99 23.46 10.39
C GLU A 320 -0.36 22.62 11.52
N LYS A 321 -1.19 21.96 12.35
CA LYS A 321 -0.80 21.18 13.53
C LYS A 321 -0.81 19.66 13.35
N LEU A 322 -1.10 19.14 12.16
CA LEU A 322 -1.14 17.68 11.98
C LEU A 322 0.26 17.10 11.86
N GLY A 323 0.62 16.26 12.84
CA GLY A 323 1.86 15.50 12.83
C GLY A 323 1.91 14.47 11.70
N TYR A 324 3.11 13.94 11.45
CA TYR A 324 3.37 12.89 10.48
C TYR A 324 2.50 11.65 10.75
N TRP A 325 1.93 11.04 9.71
CA TRP A 325 1.26 9.75 9.82
C TRP A 325 2.27 8.67 10.16
N ALA A 326 2.30 8.21 11.41
CA ALA A 326 3.27 7.20 11.86
C ALA A 326 3.22 5.91 11.01
N GLU A 327 2.04 5.52 10.52
CA GLU A 327 1.88 4.37 9.63
C GLU A 327 2.54 4.62 8.26
N TYR A 328 2.41 5.83 7.69
CA TYR A 328 3.07 6.19 6.44
C TYR A 328 4.57 6.39 6.60
N ASP A 329 5.01 7.01 7.70
CA ASP A 329 6.42 7.11 8.06
C ASP A 329 7.03 5.71 8.18
N ARG A 330 6.33 4.75 8.79
CA ARG A 330 6.77 3.35 8.82
C ARG A 330 6.79 2.71 7.42
N ALA A 331 5.73 2.87 6.64
CA ALA A 331 5.59 2.23 5.33
C ALA A 331 6.63 2.76 4.32
N SER A 332 6.82 4.07 4.27
CA SER A 332 7.84 4.73 3.46
C SER A 332 9.21 4.75 4.12
N GLU A 333 9.38 4.14 5.29
CA GLU A 333 10.59 4.13 6.12
C GLU A 333 11.17 5.54 6.32
N GLY A 334 10.32 6.54 6.52
CA GLY A 334 10.65 7.94 6.77
C GLY A 334 11.19 8.70 5.57
N ILE A 335 10.94 8.25 4.34
CA ILE A 335 11.31 9.01 3.13
C ILE A 335 10.05 9.38 2.34
N HIS A 336 9.68 10.65 2.43
CA HIS A 336 8.49 11.21 1.79
C HIS A 336 8.84 11.99 0.51
N HIS A 337 10.11 12.33 0.35
CA HIS A 337 10.63 13.12 -0.76
C HIS A 337 12.05 12.72 -1.10
N CYS A 338 12.45 12.88 -2.35
CA CYS A 338 13.76 12.50 -2.85
C CYS A 338 14.40 13.64 -3.65
N GLY A 339 15.70 13.79 -3.50
CA GLY A 339 16.54 14.70 -4.28
C GLY A 339 17.85 14.03 -4.68
N VAL A 340 18.67 14.74 -5.45
CA VAL A 340 19.97 14.24 -5.93
C VAL A 340 21.09 15.03 -5.27
N VAL A 341 22.11 14.32 -4.81
CA VAL A 341 23.35 14.92 -4.30
C VAL A 341 24.53 14.55 -5.17
N VAL A 342 25.42 15.53 -5.38
CA VAL A 342 26.66 15.42 -6.14
C VAL A 342 27.79 16.01 -5.31
N LYS A 343 28.87 15.24 -5.08
CA LYS A 343 30.10 15.77 -4.46
C LYS A 343 31.08 16.21 -5.55
N TYR A 344 31.69 17.38 -5.38
CA TYR A 344 32.56 17.98 -6.37
C TYR A 344 33.67 18.83 -5.74
N ASN A 345 34.73 19.15 -6.49
CA ASN A 345 35.69 20.18 -6.08
C ASN A 345 35.39 21.50 -6.81
N ASN A 346 35.34 22.62 -6.09
CA ASN A 346 35.18 23.95 -6.69
C ASN A 346 36.48 24.40 -7.40
N GLU A 347 36.49 25.63 -7.93
CA GLU A 347 37.65 26.21 -8.63
C GLU A 347 38.92 26.28 -7.76
N ASP A 348 38.74 26.41 -6.45
CA ASP A 348 39.82 26.48 -5.47
C ASP A 348 40.26 25.08 -4.97
N GLY A 349 39.73 24.00 -5.55
CA GLY A 349 40.00 22.63 -5.12
C GLY A 349 39.30 22.22 -3.81
N LYS A 350 38.40 23.06 -3.29
CA LYS A 350 37.62 22.81 -2.08
C LYS A 350 36.50 21.82 -2.36
N LYS A 351 36.32 20.84 -1.46
CA LYS A 351 35.24 19.85 -1.55
C LYS A 351 33.89 20.48 -1.23
N MET A 352 32.96 20.34 -2.16
CA MET A 352 31.61 20.89 -2.11
C MET A 352 30.57 19.78 -2.35
N VAL A 353 29.34 20.08 -1.98
CA VAL A 353 28.15 19.28 -2.27
C VAL A 353 27.16 20.15 -3.04
N ALA A 354 26.63 19.65 -4.15
CA ALA A 354 25.45 20.19 -4.81
C ALA A 354 24.23 19.33 -4.45
N CYS A 355 23.19 19.97 -3.91
CA CYS A 355 21.90 19.41 -3.57
C CYS A 355 20.89 19.88 -4.64
N ILE A 356 20.30 18.94 -5.38
CA ILE A 356 19.36 19.18 -6.48
C ILE A 356 17.99 18.65 -6.06
N ASP A 357 16.98 19.52 -6.03
CA ASP A 357 15.68 19.18 -5.48
C ASP A 357 14.52 19.37 -6.49
N PRO A 358 13.82 18.29 -6.90
CA PRO A 358 12.65 18.38 -7.76
C PRO A 358 11.37 18.76 -6.97
N ILE A 359 11.16 20.05 -6.70
CA ILE A 359 9.95 20.59 -6.03
C ILE A 359 9.04 21.36 -6.99
N PHE A 360 7.88 20.78 -7.32
CA PHE A 360 6.90 21.32 -8.27
C PHE A 360 6.01 22.49 -7.77
N VAL A 361 6.39 23.09 -6.63
CA VAL A 361 5.64 24.15 -5.93
C VAL A 361 6.28 25.51 -6.15
N ASP A 362 7.60 25.56 -6.39
CA ASP A 362 8.37 26.78 -6.57
C ASP A 362 8.87 26.87 -8.04
N PRO A 363 8.68 28.01 -8.73
CA PRO A 363 9.26 28.24 -10.05
C PRO A 363 10.79 28.43 -10.04
N HIS A 364 11.42 28.55 -8.88
CA HIS A 364 12.87 28.70 -8.76
C HIS A 364 13.59 27.35 -8.73
N LEU A 365 14.75 27.29 -9.40
CA LEU A 365 15.65 26.15 -9.38
C LEU A 365 16.13 25.90 -7.94
N HIS A 366 15.71 24.80 -7.32
CA HIS A 366 16.26 24.37 -6.02
C HIS A 366 17.59 23.63 -6.21
N PHE A 367 18.58 24.38 -6.66
CA PHE A 367 19.97 23.97 -6.71
C PHE A 367 20.73 24.71 -5.61
N LYS A 368 21.28 23.97 -4.65
CA LYS A 368 22.05 24.54 -3.54
C LYS A 368 23.43 23.93 -3.48
N THR A 369 24.44 24.76 -3.33
CA THR A 369 25.82 24.31 -3.11
C THR A 369 26.27 24.66 -1.70
N SER A 370 26.98 23.75 -1.05
CA SER A 370 27.54 24.00 0.28
C SER A 370 28.88 23.29 0.42
N ASP A 371 29.71 23.79 1.34
CA ASP A 371 30.92 23.10 1.76
C ASP A 371 30.55 21.76 2.41
N ILE A 372 31.31 20.71 2.08
CA ILE A 372 31.11 19.40 2.68
C ILE A 372 31.31 19.42 4.19
N GLU A 373 32.25 20.23 4.71
CA GLU A 373 32.53 20.32 6.15
C GLU A 373 31.34 20.94 6.89
N THR A 374 30.74 22.01 6.35
CA THR A 374 29.52 22.62 6.90
C THR A 374 28.34 21.64 6.95
N VAL A 375 28.18 20.80 5.91
CA VAL A 375 27.12 19.78 5.87
C VAL A 375 27.38 18.65 6.87
N LEU A 376 28.64 18.31 7.14
CA LEU A 376 29.04 17.27 8.09
C LEU A 376 29.02 17.74 9.55
N GLU A 377 29.32 19.02 9.82
CA GLU A 377 29.39 19.60 11.16
C GLU A 377 28.04 20.18 11.66
N GLY A 378 27.19 20.65 10.75
CA GLY A 378 25.92 21.33 11.07
C GLY A 378 24.67 20.43 11.06
N GLY A 379 24.79 19.17 10.64
CA GLY A 379 23.67 18.25 10.52
C GLY A 379 22.81 18.54 9.29
N THR A 380 22.95 17.72 8.26
CA THR A 380 22.17 17.71 7.01
C THR A 380 22.34 18.94 6.10
N CYS A 381 22.39 18.74 4.79
CA CYS A 381 21.90 19.77 3.86
C CYS A 381 20.43 19.92 4.31
N ASP A 382 20.02 21.05 4.94
CA ASP A 382 18.79 21.25 5.76
C ASP A 382 17.47 20.56 5.30
N TRP A 383 17.46 20.08 4.06
CA TRP A 383 16.36 19.48 3.31
C TRP A 383 16.40 17.94 3.27
N PHE A 384 17.50 17.26 3.65
CA PHE A 384 17.67 15.81 3.50
C PHE A 384 17.94 15.08 4.83
N ALA A 385 16.97 14.27 5.27
CA ALA A 385 16.80 13.82 6.66
C ALA A 385 17.65 12.59 7.06
N THR A 386 18.89 12.50 6.61
CA THR A 386 19.82 11.49 7.15
C THR A 386 21.03 12.19 7.71
N ASP A 387 21.32 11.96 9.00
CA ASP A 387 22.47 12.48 9.73
C ASP A 387 23.83 12.18 9.05
N HIS A 388 23.83 11.35 7.99
CA HIS A 388 25.01 10.86 7.28
C HIS A 388 24.98 10.94 5.74
N LEU A 389 24.02 11.65 5.11
CA LEU A 389 23.80 11.60 3.65
C LEU A 389 23.84 10.14 3.15
N GLU A 390 22.82 9.34 3.46
CA GLU A 390 22.77 7.95 3.00
C GLU A 390 22.07 7.87 1.64
N ALA A 391 22.68 7.15 0.69
CA ALA A 391 22.07 6.92 -0.60
C ALA A 391 20.96 5.89 -0.50
N ILE A 392 19.88 6.15 -1.21
CA ILE A 392 18.83 5.17 -1.44
C ILE A 392 19.35 4.16 -2.47
N GLU A 393 19.50 2.90 -2.05
CA GLU A 393 19.97 1.81 -2.93
C GLU A 393 18.84 1.26 -3.81
N ASN A 394 17.60 1.24 -3.31
CA ASN A 394 16.44 0.68 -3.99
C ASN A 394 15.32 1.72 -4.17
N LEU A 395 15.39 2.48 -5.26
CA LEU A 395 14.37 3.49 -5.60
C LEU A 395 13.04 2.85 -6.03
N ASN A 396 13.05 1.63 -6.57
CA ASN A 396 11.86 0.91 -7.02
C ASN A 396 10.93 0.59 -5.83
N HIS A 397 11.51 0.01 -4.78
CA HIS A 397 10.83 -0.24 -3.50
C HIS A 397 10.24 1.05 -2.94
N LEU A 398 11.00 2.14 -3.00
CA LEU A 398 10.59 3.38 -2.38
C LEU A 398 9.42 4.04 -3.12
N LEU A 399 9.45 4.02 -4.45
CA LEU A 399 8.35 4.44 -5.29
C LEU A 399 7.08 3.62 -5.03
N LYS A 400 7.23 2.28 -4.91
CA LYS A 400 6.14 1.37 -4.56
C LYS A 400 5.54 1.67 -3.19
N MET A 401 6.35 1.85 -2.15
CA MET A 401 5.86 2.12 -0.80
C MET A 401 5.11 3.44 -0.69
N GLN A 402 5.53 4.46 -1.45
CA GLN A 402 4.81 5.74 -1.51
C GLN A 402 3.40 5.60 -2.12
N MET A 403 3.11 4.56 -2.91
CA MET A 403 1.77 4.31 -3.45
C MET A 403 0.73 4.04 -2.35
N ALA A 404 1.12 3.41 -1.24
CA ALA A 404 0.21 3.07 -0.15
C ALA A 404 -0.40 4.31 0.55
N GLY A 405 0.27 5.46 0.47
CA GLY A 405 -0.24 6.74 1.00
C GLY A 405 -1.03 7.58 0.00
N LYS A 406 -1.02 7.23 -1.30
CA LYS A 406 -1.58 8.08 -2.36
C LYS A 406 -3.07 7.84 -2.55
N THR A 407 -3.88 8.50 -1.73
CA THR A 407 -5.35 8.49 -1.84
C THR A 407 -5.88 9.33 -3.01
N LYS A 408 -5.10 10.34 -3.40
CA LYS A 408 -5.37 11.24 -4.52
C LYS A 408 -4.14 11.33 -5.40
N MET A 409 -4.30 10.96 -6.67
CA MET A 409 -3.24 11.01 -7.67
C MET A 409 -3.53 12.13 -8.66
N LEU A 410 -2.50 12.85 -9.05
CA LEU A 410 -2.57 14.06 -9.85
C LEU A 410 -1.52 14.02 -10.95
N LEU A 411 -1.94 14.43 -12.14
CA LEU A 411 -1.08 14.82 -13.24
C LEU A 411 -1.36 16.30 -13.51
N LYS A 412 -0.36 17.16 -13.26
CA LYS A 412 -0.47 18.62 -13.37
C LYS A 412 0.28 19.09 -14.61
N GLY A 413 -0.46 19.51 -15.64
CA GLY A 413 0.11 20.06 -16.86
C GLY A 413 0.75 21.43 -16.66
N LYS A 414 1.26 22.02 -17.74
CA LYS A 414 2.00 23.28 -17.71
C LYS A 414 1.09 24.44 -17.29
N GLY A 415 1.57 25.28 -16.37
CA GLY A 415 0.86 26.45 -15.84
C GLY A 415 1.37 26.83 -14.45
N THR A 416 1.10 28.06 -13.99
CA THR A 416 1.50 28.54 -12.66
C THR A 416 0.35 28.42 -11.65
N GLY A 417 0.66 27.90 -10.47
CA GLY A 417 -0.27 27.84 -9.33
C GLY A 417 -1.60 27.13 -9.63
N HIS A 418 -2.72 27.82 -9.37
CA HIS A 418 -4.08 27.29 -9.53
C HIS A 418 -4.57 27.22 -10.98
N ASN A 419 -3.81 27.75 -11.94
CA ASN A 419 -4.20 27.82 -13.35
C ASN A 419 -3.71 26.62 -14.17
N SER A 420 -2.91 25.72 -13.58
CA SER A 420 -2.47 24.51 -14.26
C SER A 420 -3.64 23.55 -14.48
N PRO A 421 -3.79 22.94 -15.68
CA PRO A 421 -4.71 21.84 -15.87
C PRO A 421 -4.29 20.65 -14.99
N ILE A 422 -5.20 20.12 -14.18
CA ILE A 422 -4.94 18.98 -13.30
C ILE A 422 -5.91 17.87 -13.62
N LEU A 423 -5.39 16.77 -14.17
CA LEU A 423 -6.06 15.47 -14.20
C LEU A 423 -5.87 14.84 -12.81
N GLY A 424 -6.97 14.47 -12.16
CA GLY A 424 -6.93 13.80 -10.87
C GLY A 424 -7.69 12.48 -10.86
N ILE A 425 -7.17 11.50 -10.13
CA ILE A 425 -7.88 10.29 -9.72
C ILE A 425 -7.97 10.35 -8.19
N ASP A 426 -9.19 10.45 -7.68
CA ASP A 426 -9.48 10.49 -6.24
C ASP A 426 -10.11 9.15 -5.85
N LEU A 427 -9.32 8.29 -5.19
CA LEU A 427 -9.76 6.96 -4.76
C LEU A 427 -10.72 7.02 -3.58
N LEU A 428 -10.75 8.13 -2.84
CA LEU A 428 -11.66 8.29 -1.71
C LEU A 428 -13.04 8.74 -2.18
N ARG A 429 -13.10 9.63 -3.17
CA ARG A 429 -14.35 10.03 -3.82
C ARG A 429 -14.80 9.07 -4.93
N GLY A 430 -13.89 8.23 -5.41
CA GLY A 430 -14.16 7.23 -6.44
C GLY A 430 -14.39 7.84 -7.81
N ASN A 431 -13.61 8.84 -8.19
CA ASN A 431 -13.76 9.50 -9.49
C ASN A 431 -12.44 9.88 -10.15
N ILE A 432 -12.47 9.88 -11.49
CA ILE A 432 -11.51 10.61 -12.32
C ILE A 432 -12.10 11.97 -12.65
N TYR A 433 -11.27 13.01 -12.66
CA TYR A 433 -11.75 14.36 -12.90
C TYR A 433 -10.66 15.24 -13.54
N LEU A 434 -11.12 16.36 -14.08
CA LEU A 434 -10.29 17.46 -14.50
C LEU A 434 -10.68 18.71 -13.70
N ASN A 435 -9.69 19.46 -13.21
CA ASN A 435 -10.01 20.72 -12.52
C ASN A 435 -10.64 21.75 -13.48
N LYS A 436 -11.12 22.86 -12.92
CA LYS A 436 -11.77 23.94 -13.70
C LYS A 436 -10.84 24.50 -14.78
N ALA A 437 -9.56 24.69 -14.46
CA ALA A 437 -8.56 25.17 -15.40
C ALA A 437 -8.42 24.23 -16.60
N GLY A 438 -8.27 22.92 -16.37
CA GLY A 438 -8.21 21.94 -17.44
C GLY A 438 -9.50 21.84 -18.24
N SER A 439 -10.67 21.89 -17.58
CA SER A 439 -11.97 21.85 -18.26
C SER A 439 -12.19 23.04 -19.20
N ALA A 440 -11.53 24.18 -18.92
CA ALA A 440 -11.54 25.35 -19.80
C ALA A 440 -10.40 25.34 -20.84
N TYR A 441 -9.32 24.60 -20.58
CA TYR A 441 -8.12 24.55 -21.42
C TYR A 441 -8.29 23.62 -22.62
N PHE A 442 -8.78 22.41 -22.42
CA PHE A 442 -8.95 21.44 -23.52
C PHE A 442 -10.28 21.66 -24.23
N LYS A 443 -10.23 21.65 -25.57
CA LYS A 443 -11.40 21.74 -26.43
C LYS A 443 -12.11 20.39 -26.52
N ASP A 444 -13.39 20.44 -26.87
CA ASP A 444 -14.23 19.28 -27.24
C ASP A 444 -14.33 18.20 -26.14
N LEU A 445 -14.14 18.60 -24.88
CA LEU A 445 -14.27 17.71 -23.74
C LEU A 445 -15.74 17.34 -23.47
N PRO A 446 -16.01 16.09 -23.05
CA PRO A 446 -17.33 15.71 -22.57
C PRO A 446 -17.54 16.24 -21.14
N LEU A 447 -18.25 17.37 -21.03
CA LEU A 447 -18.50 18.02 -19.74
C LEU A 447 -19.86 17.60 -19.16
N ASN A 448 -19.97 17.52 -17.84
CA ASN A 448 -21.26 17.33 -17.18
C ASN A 448 -22.07 18.64 -17.12
N ALA A 449 -23.28 18.60 -16.55
CA ALA A 449 -24.17 19.75 -16.40
C ALA A 449 -23.54 20.96 -15.65
N ASN A 450 -22.49 20.72 -14.86
CA ASN A 450 -21.76 21.76 -14.14
C ASN A 450 -20.54 22.27 -14.92
N LEU A 451 -20.44 21.97 -16.21
CA LEU A 451 -19.32 22.33 -17.10
C LEU A 451 -17.97 21.80 -16.59
N LYS A 452 -17.97 20.61 -16.00
CA LYS A 452 -16.75 19.94 -15.51
C LYS A 452 -16.64 18.54 -16.09
N PHE A 453 -15.41 18.12 -16.39
CA PHE A 453 -15.15 16.72 -16.66
C PHE A 453 -14.99 15.97 -15.33
N SER A 454 -15.87 15.00 -15.08
CA SER A 454 -15.69 14.00 -14.02
C SER A 454 -16.53 12.77 -14.31
N ILE A 455 -15.94 11.60 -14.05
CA ILE A 455 -16.58 10.30 -14.23
C ILE A 455 -16.34 9.49 -12.95
N GLN A 456 -17.39 8.85 -12.41
CA GLN A 456 -17.21 7.94 -11.29
C GLN A 456 -16.48 6.69 -11.77
N LEU A 457 -15.52 6.19 -10.99
CA LEU A 457 -14.78 4.98 -11.32
C LEU A 457 -15.72 3.77 -11.39
N ALA A 458 -16.72 3.68 -10.50
CA ALA A 458 -17.76 2.65 -10.56
C ALA A 458 -18.47 2.59 -11.92
N ASP A 459 -18.71 3.75 -12.55
CA ASP A 459 -19.38 3.83 -13.85
C ASP A 459 -18.49 3.35 -15.01
N LEU A 460 -17.16 3.33 -14.84
CA LEU A 460 -16.22 2.80 -15.84
C LEU A 460 -16.14 1.26 -15.81
N GLN A 461 -16.59 0.63 -14.72
CA GLN A 461 -16.59 -0.83 -14.59
C GLN A 461 -17.52 -1.49 -15.61
N ASN A 462 -18.69 -0.88 -15.86
CA ASN A 462 -19.65 -1.34 -16.85
C ASN A 462 -19.42 -0.64 -18.21
N PRO A 463 -19.06 -1.38 -19.28
CA PRO A 463 -18.85 -0.79 -20.62
C PRO A 463 -20.08 -0.07 -21.20
N LEU A 464 -21.29 -0.44 -20.74
CA LEU A 464 -22.56 0.08 -21.23
C LEU A 464 -23.11 1.24 -20.39
N ALA A 465 -22.51 1.54 -19.24
CA ALA A 465 -22.97 2.66 -18.42
C ALA A 465 -22.75 3.97 -19.19
N SER A 466 -23.79 4.80 -19.21
CA SER A 466 -23.87 6.00 -20.04
C SER A 466 -24.32 7.21 -19.25
N GLY A 467 -23.78 8.37 -19.63
CA GLY A 467 -24.19 9.67 -19.11
C GLY A 467 -24.61 10.60 -20.25
N VAL A 468 -25.20 11.73 -19.85
CA VAL A 468 -25.44 12.86 -20.76
C VAL A 468 -24.32 13.87 -20.55
N TYR A 469 -23.63 14.20 -21.64
CA TYR A 469 -22.49 15.11 -21.66
C TYR A 469 -22.76 16.27 -22.59
N LEU A 470 -22.25 17.44 -22.24
CA LEU A 470 -22.14 18.59 -23.12
C LEU A 470 -20.85 18.45 -23.92
N VAL A 471 -20.96 18.35 -25.24
CA VAL A 471 -19.85 18.30 -26.20
C VAL A 471 -20.13 19.35 -27.25
N ASP A 472 -19.21 20.30 -27.42
CA ASP A 472 -19.35 21.42 -28.38
C ASP A 472 -20.62 22.25 -28.19
N GLY A 473 -21.09 22.36 -26.94
CA GLY A 473 -22.33 23.06 -26.59
C GLY A 473 -23.61 22.25 -26.82
N GLU A 474 -23.52 21.01 -27.33
CA GLU A 474 -24.65 20.11 -27.54
C GLU A 474 -24.71 19.01 -26.49
N GLN A 475 -25.91 18.70 -26.01
CA GLN A 475 -26.12 17.55 -25.15
C GLN A 475 -26.09 16.25 -25.97
N ARG A 476 -25.19 15.33 -25.61
CA ARG A 476 -25.04 14.03 -26.24
C ARG A 476 -25.05 12.93 -25.19
N SER A 477 -25.80 11.86 -25.45
CA SER A 477 -25.69 10.63 -24.66
C SER A 477 -24.53 9.80 -25.20
N MET A 478 -23.64 9.36 -24.30
CA MET A 478 -22.55 8.46 -24.64
C MET A 478 -22.13 7.62 -23.44
N THR A 479 -21.42 6.52 -23.69
CA THR A 479 -20.87 5.69 -22.61
C THR A 479 -19.77 6.44 -21.86
N HIS A 480 -19.62 6.15 -20.57
CA HIS A 480 -18.57 6.76 -19.75
C HIS A 480 -17.17 6.41 -20.27
N ARG A 481 -16.98 5.22 -20.85
CA ARG A 481 -15.72 4.85 -21.52
C ARG A 481 -15.47 5.67 -22.79
N ALA A 482 -16.50 5.94 -23.60
CA ALA A 482 -16.35 6.83 -24.76
C ALA A 482 -16.03 8.28 -24.34
N ALA A 483 -16.63 8.75 -23.25
CA ALA A 483 -16.29 10.06 -22.68
C ALA A 483 -14.84 10.10 -22.16
N LEU A 484 -14.40 9.06 -21.44
CA LEU A 484 -13.02 8.92 -20.99
C LEU A 484 -12.05 8.92 -22.17
N LYS A 485 -12.35 8.15 -23.22
CA LYS A 485 -11.54 8.09 -24.44
C LYS A 485 -11.36 9.46 -25.09
N ARG A 486 -12.47 10.19 -25.32
CA ARG A 486 -12.42 11.55 -25.88
C ARG A 486 -11.57 12.49 -25.04
N PHE A 487 -11.68 12.38 -23.71
CA PHE A 487 -10.83 13.15 -22.80
C PHE A 487 -9.35 12.79 -22.95
N ILE A 488 -9.01 11.49 -22.96
CA ILE A 488 -7.63 11.03 -23.12
C ILE A 488 -7.07 11.53 -24.45
N ASP A 489 -7.82 11.39 -25.54
CA ASP A 489 -7.40 11.83 -26.87
C ASP A 489 -7.13 13.36 -26.90
N ALA A 490 -7.96 14.16 -26.21
CA ALA A 490 -7.78 15.61 -26.10
C ALA A 490 -6.58 16.01 -25.20
N ALA A 491 -6.30 15.23 -24.16
CA ALA A 491 -5.26 15.52 -23.18
C ALA A 491 -3.90 14.88 -23.50
N LYS A 492 -3.87 13.91 -24.43
CA LYS A 492 -2.74 13.03 -24.71
C LYS A 492 -1.42 13.77 -24.95
N THR A 493 -1.45 14.77 -25.83
CA THR A 493 -0.24 15.50 -26.23
C THR A 493 0.27 16.40 -25.11
N GLU A 494 -0.61 17.15 -24.44
CA GLU A 494 -0.22 18.12 -23.41
C GLU A 494 0.23 17.44 -22.11
N LEU A 495 -0.42 16.31 -21.76
CA LEU A 495 -0.14 15.57 -20.53
C LEU A 495 0.75 14.34 -20.76
N HIS A 496 1.25 14.13 -21.97
CA HIS A 496 2.09 12.99 -22.35
C HIS A 496 1.51 11.63 -21.93
N LEU A 497 0.22 11.41 -22.20
CA LEU A 497 -0.45 10.17 -21.80
C LEU A 497 -0.04 9.01 -22.73
N PRO A 498 0.39 7.85 -22.19
CA PRO A 498 0.75 6.69 -23.02
C PRO A 498 -0.47 6.03 -23.65
N ASP A 499 -0.25 5.21 -24.68
CA ASP A 499 -1.33 4.51 -25.42
C ASP A 499 -2.16 3.57 -24.54
N ASP A 500 -1.54 2.95 -23.54
CA ASP A 500 -2.19 2.04 -22.59
C ASP A 500 -2.86 2.76 -21.40
N PHE A 501 -2.87 4.10 -21.38
CA PHE A 501 -3.44 4.88 -20.28
C PHE A 501 -4.93 4.59 -20.04
N GLU A 502 -5.73 4.52 -21.12
CA GLU A 502 -7.17 4.23 -21.05
C GLU A 502 -7.43 2.89 -20.36
N ASP A 503 -6.78 1.83 -20.84
CA ASP A 503 -6.94 0.48 -20.31
C ASP A 503 -6.44 0.39 -18.86
N ASN A 504 -5.38 1.11 -18.50
CA ASN A 504 -4.86 1.12 -17.13
C ASN A 504 -5.83 1.83 -16.17
N VAL A 505 -6.48 2.92 -16.59
CA VAL A 505 -7.53 3.60 -15.82
C VAL A 505 -8.77 2.73 -15.68
N ILE A 506 -9.18 2.01 -16.73
CA ILE A 506 -10.29 1.05 -16.65
C ILE A 506 -9.95 -0.09 -15.68
N THR A 507 -8.74 -0.65 -15.75
CA THR A 507 -8.29 -1.66 -14.78
C THR A 507 -8.29 -1.10 -13.37
N LEU A 508 -7.83 0.13 -13.16
CA LEU A 508 -7.89 0.81 -11.85
C LEU A 508 -9.34 0.87 -11.34
N ALA A 509 -10.27 1.30 -12.19
CA ALA A 509 -11.68 1.42 -11.84
C ALA A 509 -12.31 0.06 -11.46
N LEU A 510 -11.93 -1.02 -12.15
CA LEU A 510 -12.36 -2.38 -11.84
C LEU A 510 -11.83 -2.90 -10.50
N ASN A 511 -10.76 -2.30 -9.96
CA ASN A 511 -10.09 -2.75 -8.74
C ASN A 511 -10.05 -1.68 -7.64
N GLU A 512 -10.83 -0.59 -7.77
CA GLU A 512 -10.81 0.55 -6.84
C GLU A 512 -10.98 0.11 -5.37
N GLU A 513 -11.97 -0.74 -5.10
CA GLU A 513 -12.25 -1.24 -3.75
C GLU A 513 -11.08 -2.08 -3.19
N GLU A 514 -10.48 -2.93 -4.02
CA GLU A 514 -9.34 -3.75 -3.63
C GLU A 514 -8.09 -2.89 -3.37
N ILE A 515 -7.86 -1.84 -4.17
CA ILE A 515 -6.79 -0.86 -3.95
C ILE A 515 -6.97 -0.20 -2.58
N VAL A 516 -8.16 0.33 -2.29
CA VAL A 516 -8.43 1.03 -1.02
C VAL A 516 -8.28 0.09 0.18
N THR A 517 -8.73 -1.15 0.05
CA THR A 517 -8.75 -2.10 1.18
C THR A 517 -7.44 -2.87 1.39
N GLN A 518 -6.66 -3.14 0.32
CA GLN A 518 -5.46 -3.98 0.39
C GLN A 518 -4.15 -3.20 0.17
N ILE A 519 -4.14 -2.12 -0.60
CA ILE A 519 -2.92 -1.35 -0.91
C ILE A 519 -2.82 -0.10 -0.03
N LEU A 520 -3.91 0.67 0.07
CA LEU A 520 -3.88 1.91 0.85
C LEU A 520 -3.83 1.65 2.36
N LEU A 521 -3.15 2.55 3.07
CA LEU A 521 -3.02 2.51 4.53
C LEU A 521 -4.36 2.73 5.26
N SER A 522 -4.43 2.32 6.53
CA SER A 522 -5.67 2.34 7.33
C SER A 522 -6.45 3.67 7.34
N PRO A 523 -5.81 4.86 7.41
CA PRO A 523 -6.53 6.13 7.40
C PRO A 523 -7.40 6.33 6.14
N ALA A 524 -6.94 5.84 4.98
CA ALA A 524 -7.70 5.92 3.73
C ALA A 524 -9.00 5.10 3.81
N LYS A 525 -8.95 3.92 4.42
CA LYS A 525 -10.11 3.04 4.62
C LYS A 525 -11.15 3.72 5.51
N THR A 526 -10.69 4.31 6.61
CA THR A 526 -11.53 5.04 7.56
C THR A 526 -12.20 6.24 6.90
N VAL A 527 -11.46 7.02 6.12
CA VAL A 527 -12.06 8.13 5.37
C VAL A 527 -13.05 7.63 4.34
N ARG A 528 -12.73 6.59 3.57
CA ARG A 528 -13.68 6.05 2.59
C ARG A 528 -15.00 5.65 3.24
N ALA A 529 -14.95 5.03 4.42
CA ALA A 529 -16.13 4.65 5.19
C ALA A 529 -16.91 5.86 5.76
N THR A 530 -16.21 6.95 6.07
CA THR A 530 -16.78 8.13 6.77
C THR A 530 -16.90 9.39 5.90
N ILE A 531 -16.64 9.28 4.60
CA ILE A 531 -16.39 10.44 3.73
C ILE A 531 -17.53 11.46 3.71
N LYS A 532 -18.78 10.99 3.79
CA LYS A 532 -19.97 11.86 3.82
C LYS A 532 -19.99 12.72 5.09
N VAL A 533 -19.90 12.09 6.26
CA VAL A 533 -19.97 12.79 7.55
C VAL A 533 -18.76 13.69 7.77
N VAL A 534 -17.59 13.27 7.29
CA VAL A 534 -16.37 14.08 7.31
C VAL A 534 -16.49 15.33 6.42
N ALA A 535 -17.06 15.19 5.21
CA ALA A 535 -17.26 16.30 4.30
C ALA A 535 -18.29 17.32 4.85
N GLU A 536 -19.34 16.83 5.50
CA GLU A 536 -20.35 17.67 6.18
C GLU A 536 -19.73 18.41 7.38
N ALA A 537 -19.03 17.69 8.27
CA ALA A 537 -18.28 18.27 9.39
C ALA A 537 -17.36 19.41 8.95
N PHE A 538 -16.61 19.17 7.87
CA PHE A 538 -15.72 20.17 7.32
C PHE A 538 -16.45 21.38 6.73
N LYS A 539 -17.54 21.16 5.98
CA LYS A 539 -18.37 22.24 5.43
C LYS A 539 -18.93 23.12 6.54
N SER A 540 -19.45 22.53 7.60
CA SER A 540 -19.99 23.27 8.74
C SER A 540 -18.92 24.10 9.45
N LEU A 541 -17.71 23.57 9.61
CA LEU A 541 -16.59 24.35 10.17
C LEU A 541 -16.25 25.56 9.29
N GLN A 542 -16.25 25.41 7.96
CA GLN A 542 -16.00 26.52 7.02
C GLN A 542 -17.07 27.61 7.12
N GLU A 543 -18.35 27.22 7.19
CA GLU A 543 -19.46 28.17 7.37
C GLU A 543 -19.35 28.95 8.68
N VAL A 544 -19.02 28.28 9.78
CA VAL A 544 -18.80 28.92 11.08
C VAL A 544 -17.58 29.85 11.05
N ARG A 545 -16.47 29.45 10.41
CA ARG A 545 -15.25 30.28 10.26
C ARG A 545 -15.52 31.54 9.44
N ALA A 546 -16.26 31.42 8.34
CA ALA A 546 -16.66 32.57 7.53
C ALA A 546 -17.50 33.56 8.36
N THR A 547 -18.45 33.05 9.13
CA THR A 547 -19.29 33.84 10.04
C THR A 547 -18.45 34.49 11.15
N GLN A 548 -17.54 33.75 11.78
CA GLN A 548 -16.63 34.25 12.83
C GLN A 548 -15.76 35.41 12.35
N ARG A 549 -15.20 35.32 11.13
CA ARG A 549 -14.45 36.41 10.50
C ARG A 549 -15.28 37.68 10.32
N SER A 550 -16.58 37.54 10.05
CA SER A 550 -17.50 38.69 9.93
C SER A 550 -17.79 39.37 11.28
N PHE A 551 -17.66 38.64 12.38
CA PHE A 551 -17.89 39.14 13.74
C PHE A 551 -16.62 39.65 14.43
N SER A 552 -15.43 39.17 14.03
CA SER A 552 -14.14 39.59 14.62
C SER A 552 -13.94 41.11 14.70
N PRO A 553 -14.34 41.93 13.69
CA PRO A 553 -14.23 43.40 13.78
C PRO A 553 -15.19 44.04 14.80
N ARG A 554 -16.26 43.33 15.20
CA ARG A 554 -17.30 43.86 16.13
C ARG A 554 -16.90 43.72 17.60
N TYR A 555 -15.80 43.03 17.90
CA TYR A 555 -15.37 42.76 19.28
C TYR A 555 -14.88 44.00 20.04
N SER A 556 -14.18 44.91 19.36
CA SER A 556 -13.60 46.10 20.00
C SER A 556 -14.67 47.07 20.50
N ASP A 557 -15.83 47.08 19.83
CA ASP A 557 -16.87 48.10 20.03
C ASP A 557 -18.10 47.53 20.75
N ALA A 558 -18.16 46.21 20.96
CA ALA A 558 -19.27 45.55 21.64
C ALA A 558 -19.25 45.79 23.16
N THR A 559 -20.41 46.15 23.71
CA THR A 559 -20.63 46.30 25.16
C THR A 559 -21.84 45.48 25.62
N GLY A 560 -21.99 45.30 26.93
CA GLY A 560 -23.15 44.63 27.52
C GLY A 560 -23.37 43.20 27.03
N ASP A 561 -24.61 42.87 26.68
CA ASP A 561 -25.01 41.51 26.32
C ASP A 561 -24.50 41.06 24.94
N VAL A 562 -24.25 41.99 24.01
CA VAL A 562 -23.61 41.68 22.71
C VAL A 562 -22.22 41.09 22.94
N LYS A 563 -21.43 41.68 23.85
CA LYS A 563 -20.09 41.19 24.18
C LYS A 563 -20.13 39.79 24.80
N LYS A 564 -21.11 39.52 25.69
CA LYS A 564 -21.28 38.18 26.29
C LYS A 564 -21.61 37.12 25.23
N ILE A 565 -22.49 37.45 24.28
CA ILE A 565 -22.88 36.53 23.21
C ILE A 565 -21.71 36.27 22.26
N LEU A 566 -20.91 37.29 21.92
CA LEU A 566 -19.70 37.14 21.13
C LEU A 566 -18.67 36.23 21.81
N ILE A 567 -18.40 36.42 23.11
CA ILE A 567 -17.51 35.54 23.89
C ILE A 567 -18.02 34.08 23.88
N ALA A 568 -19.33 33.88 24.06
CA ALA A 568 -19.92 32.54 24.00
C ALA A 568 -19.77 31.91 22.61
N TYR A 569 -20.00 32.69 21.54
CA TYR A 569 -19.80 32.24 20.17
C TYR A 569 -18.32 31.84 19.93
N GLU A 570 -17.37 32.64 20.42
CA GLU A 570 -15.94 32.35 20.29
C GLU A 570 -15.54 31.04 20.96
N ALA A 571 -15.98 30.84 22.20
CA ALA A 571 -15.71 29.63 22.97
C ALA A 571 -16.28 28.39 22.26
N MET A 572 -17.48 28.50 21.69
CA MET A 572 -18.09 27.41 20.92
C MET A 572 -17.38 27.15 19.59
N HIS A 573 -16.91 28.19 18.91
CA HIS A 573 -16.09 28.05 17.70
C HIS A 573 -14.73 27.39 18.00
N HIS A 574 -14.10 27.73 19.12
CA HIS A 574 -12.88 27.06 19.59
C HIS A 574 -13.15 25.58 19.86
N ASN A 575 -14.22 25.26 20.61
CA ASN A 575 -14.63 23.87 20.85
C ASN A 575 -14.88 23.09 19.55
N MET A 576 -15.54 23.70 18.56
CA MET A 576 -15.75 23.07 17.25
C MET A 576 -14.42 22.83 16.50
N SER A 577 -13.44 23.71 16.66
CA SER A 577 -12.11 23.54 16.09
C SER A 577 -11.32 22.41 16.78
N ASP A 578 -11.47 22.27 18.09
CA ASP A 578 -10.86 21.18 18.87
C ASP A 578 -11.46 19.82 18.50
N LEU A 579 -12.79 19.72 18.38
CA LEU A 579 -13.47 18.50 17.90
C LEU A 579 -13.02 18.13 16.47
N PHE A 580 -12.78 19.12 15.61
CA PHE A 580 -12.28 18.86 14.27
C PHE A 580 -10.86 18.28 14.29
N LEU A 581 -10.00 18.75 15.20
CA LEU A 581 -8.67 18.19 15.38
C LEU A 581 -8.74 16.75 15.90
N GLU A 582 -9.64 16.48 16.86
CA GLU A 582 -9.88 15.13 17.38
C GLU A 582 -10.41 14.21 16.27
N LEU A 583 -11.33 14.69 15.44
CA LEU A 583 -11.86 13.95 14.29
C LEU A 583 -10.73 13.56 13.32
N GLN A 584 -9.80 14.48 13.03
CA GLN A 584 -8.62 14.20 12.21
C GLN A 584 -7.72 13.11 12.85
N GLN A 585 -7.49 13.18 14.16
CA GLN A 585 -6.71 12.19 14.89
C GLN A 585 -7.36 10.81 14.90
N SER A 586 -8.68 10.72 15.10
CA SER A 586 -9.43 9.47 15.07
C SER A 586 -9.39 8.79 13.70
N ILE A 587 -9.36 9.58 12.62
CA ILE A 587 -9.17 9.05 11.26
C ILE A 587 -7.79 8.43 11.08
N ILE A 588 -6.75 9.13 11.54
CA ILE A 588 -5.38 8.61 11.51
C ILE A 588 -5.26 7.34 12.36
N ALA A 589 -5.98 7.27 13.47
CA ALA A 589 -6.04 6.11 14.35
C ALA A 589 -6.92 4.95 13.84
N GLY A 590 -7.66 5.14 12.75
CA GLY A 590 -8.53 4.11 12.17
C GLY A 590 -9.87 3.89 12.91
N GLN A 591 -10.34 4.87 13.69
CA GLN A 591 -11.47 4.73 14.61
C GLN A 591 -12.80 5.25 14.00
N SER A 592 -13.37 4.50 13.07
CA SER A 592 -14.58 4.94 12.32
C SER A 592 -15.77 5.34 13.21
N ASP A 593 -16.05 4.59 14.29
CA ASP A 593 -17.18 4.90 15.19
C ASP A 593 -17.01 6.23 15.94
N VAL A 594 -15.76 6.54 16.32
CA VAL A 594 -15.42 7.81 16.97
C VAL A 594 -15.59 8.96 15.98
N VAL A 595 -15.19 8.75 14.72
CA VAL A 595 -15.38 9.75 13.65
C VAL A 595 -16.85 10.09 13.43
N PHE A 596 -17.74 9.08 13.41
CA PHE A 596 -19.18 9.32 13.31
C PHE A 596 -19.71 10.15 14.48
N THR A 597 -19.26 9.85 15.70
CA THR A 597 -19.67 10.55 16.92
C THR A 597 -19.21 12.01 16.89
N LEU A 598 -17.92 12.26 16.62
CA LEU A 598 -17.35 13.61 16.57
C LEU A 598 -17.98 14.46 15.46
N ALA A 599 -18.24 13.87 14.29
CA ALA A 599 -18.92 14.57 13.20
C ALA A 599 -20.34 15.01 13.61
N ALA A 600 -21.09 14.16 14.31
CA ALA A 600 -22.42 14.49 14.83
C ALA A 600 -22.37 15.61 15.88
N ASP A 601 -21.39 15.58 16.79
CA ASP A 601 -21.19 16.63 17.79
C ASP A 601 -20.85 17.98 17.15
N MET A 602 -20.03 17.98 16.08
CA MET A 602 -19.74 19.17 15.29
C MET A 602 -21.01 19.74 14.61
N MET A 603 -21.88 18.89 14.06
CA MET A 603 -23.17 19.33 13.50
C MET A 603 -24.07 19.96 14.58
N ALA A 604 -24.14 19.34 15.76
CA ALA A 604 -24.92 19.87 16.88
C ALA A 604 -24.38 21.24 17.35
N LEU A 605 -23.05 21.44 17.37
CA LEU A 605 -22.44 22.74 17.67
C LEU A 605 -22.73 23.79 16.60
N GLN A 606 -22.68 23.43 15.31
CA GLN A 606 -23.00 24.35 14.22
C GLN A 606 -24.41 24.94 14.38
N VAL A 607 -25.41 24.12 14.72
CA VAL A 607 -26.79 24.58 14.95
C VAL A 607 -26.84 25.61 16.08
N LYS A 608 -26.14 25.36 17.18
CA LYS A 608 -26.07 26.30 18.32
C LYS A 608 -25.35 27.60 17.94
N LEU A 609 -24.26 27.50 17.18
CA LEU A 609 -23.49 28.65 16.67
C LEU A 609 -24.33 29.50 15.71
N ALA A 610 -25.12 28.88 14.82
CA ALA A 610 -26.05 29.57 13.94
C ALA A 610 -27.12 30.35 14.73
N ALA A 611 -27.65 29.77 15.81
CA ALA A 611 -28.60 30.45 16.69
C ALA A 611 -27.98 31.66 17.42
N LEU A 612 -26.72 31.56 17.85
CA LEU A 612 -25.98 32.69 18.42
C LEU A 612 -25.69 33.77 17.37
N SER A 613 -25.31 33.37 16.15
CA SER A 613 -25.09 34.27 15.02
C SER A 613 -26.33 35.11 14.73
N GLN A 614 -27.51 34.47 14.64
CA GLN A 614 -28.77 35.18 14.46
C GLN A 614 -29.04 36.19 15.59
N LYS A 615 -28.77 35.82 16.86
CA LYS A 615 -28.92 36.75 17.99
C LYS A 615 -27.99 37.96 17.87
N ILE A 616 -26.76 37.77 17.40
CA ILE A 616 -25.80 38.86 17.17
C ILE A 616 -26.29 39.80 16.08
N GLU A 617 -26.86 39.27 15.00
CA GLU A 617 -27.37 40.06 13.87
C GLU A 617 -28.59 40.92 14.23
N HIS A 618 -29.41 40.49 15.20
CA HIS A 618 -30.63 41.18 15.61
C HIS A 618 -30.41 42.18 16.77
N LEU A 619 -29.21 42.27 17.33
CA LEU A 619 -28.90 43.24 18.38
C LEU A 619 -28.42 44.56 17.75
N PRO A 620 -28.97 45.71 18.16
CA PRO A 620 -28.51 47.00 17.67
C PRO A 620 -27.04 47.19 18.06
N LEU A 621 -26.17 47.34 17.06
CA LEU A 621 -24.82 47.84 17.29
C LEU A 621 -24.99 49.22 17.92
N GLY A 622 -24.57 49.38 19.17
CA GLY A 622 -24.81 50.58 19.97
C GLY A 622 -24.33 51.84 19.24
N GLY A 623 -25.22 52.47 18.48
CA GLY A 623 -25.07 53.82 18.00
C GLY A 623 -25.40 54.75 19.15
N ASN A 624 -24.40 55.07 19.97
CA ASN A 624 -24.39 56.27 20.79
C ASN A 624 -22.98 56.88 20.73
N ARG A 625 -22.78 57.74 19.75
CA ARG A 625 -21.93 58.91 19.89
C ARG A 625 -22.74 60.13 19.47
N SER A 626 -23.47 60.68 20.43
CA SER A 626 -23.76 62.12 20.51
C SER A 626 -22.52 62.84 21.03
#